data_AF-A0A3M1I453-F1
#
_entry.id   AF-A0A3M1I453-F1
#
_cell.length_a   1.000
_cell.length_b   1.000
_cell.length_c   1.000
_cell.angle_alpha   90.00
_cell.angle_beta   90.00
_cell.angle_gamma   90.00
#
_symmetry.space_group_name_H-M   'P 1'
#
loop_
_entity.id
_entity.type
_entity.pdbx_description
1 polymer ?
#
loop_
_entity_poly.entity_id
_entity_poly.type
_entity_poly.pdbx_seq_one_letter_code
_entity_poly.pdbx_strand_id
1 'polypeptide(L)'
;MIRQLAILLSFSYSISFLFAQTNQKIQLKRPTSTNNTQQSNQKIQLKRPNSTTNTQNVKDPAEDNLFTKKKKKRRRKKLKQKDVWTGVGLSLVVAGAGHFYAGKISRGVIYFLGTYGTLAVGISAMLSAHQTRDVIVDGKFVREIDDTNEPLYLVGALFFVSSVLFYVGNVLDTFLSVKEYNRRVERINRYAFKPKKQIYLAMQKNTVFVGATHRF
;
A
#
# COMPACT_ATOMS: atom_id res chain seq x y z
N MET A 1 0.32 -10.51 -2.28
CA MET A 1 0.19 -9.60 -1.12
C MET A 1 0.91 -10.13 0.11
N ILE A 2 0.70 -11.38 0.53
CA ILE A 2 1.31 -11.96 1.74
C ILE A 2 2.85 -11.84 1.76
N ARG A 3 3.53 -12.14 0.65
CA ARG A 3 5.01 -12.00 0.54
C ARG A 3 5.53 -10.58 0.76
N GLN A 4 4.84 -9.55 0.25
CA GLN A 4 5.27 -8.16 0.46
C GLN A 4 4.97 -7.65 1.87
N LEU A 5 3.89 -8.15 2.49
CA LEU A 5 3.59 -7.85 3.89
C LEU A 5 4.65 -8.45 4.83
N ALA A 6 5.11 -9.68 4.54
CA ALA A 6 6.17 -10.34 5.29
C ALA A 6 7.51 -9.58 5.21
N ILE A 7 7.86 -9.05 4.03
CA ILE A 7 9.07 -8.24 3.83
C ILE A 7 8.97 -6.90 4.59
N LEU A 8 7.81 -6.25 4.59
CA LEU A 8 7.60 -5.02 5.35
C LEU A 8 7.66 -5.26 6.87
N LEU A 9 7.07 -6.35 7.35
CA LEU A 9 7.10 -6.71 8.76
C LEU A 9 8.51 -7.08 9.24
N SER A 10 9.27 -7.84 8.45
CA SER A 10 10.65 -8.17 8.79
C SER A 10 11.54 -6.92 8.81
N PHE A 11 11.33 -5.99 7.88
CA PHE A 11 12.06 -4.72 7.87
C PHE A 11 11.75 -3.87 9.10
N SER A 12 10.47 -3.79 9.50
CA SER A 12 10.07 -3.08 10.72
C SER A 12 10.66 -3.71 11.99
N TYR A 13 10.77 -5.04 12.01
CA TYR A 13 11.32 -5.78 13.14
C TYR A 13 12.83 -5.54 13.26
N SER A 14 13.56 -5.51 12.15
CA SER A 14 14.99 -5.20 12.13
C SER A 14 15.30 -3.77 12.61
N ILE A 15 14.47 -2.78 12.22
CA ILE A 15 14.61 -1.40 12.67
C ILE A 15 14.36 -1.30 14.19
N SER A 16 13.31 -1.96 14.68
CA SER A 16 12.97 -1.97 16.11
C SER A 16 14.07 -2.63 16.95
N PHE A 17 14.66 -3.71 16.44
CA PHE A 17 15.79 -4.40 17.08
C PHE A 17 17.02 -3.50 17.17
N LEU A 18 17.33 -2.75 16.10
CA LEU A 18 18.44 -1.80 16.10
C LEU A 18 18.24 -0.67 17.14
N PHE A 19 17.01 -0.16 17.24
CA PHE A 19 16.62 0.85 18.24
C PHE A 19 16.67 0.32 19.68
N ALA A 20 16.37 -0.96 19.87
CA ALA A 20 16.50 -1.60 21.18
C ALA A 20 17.97 -1.71 21.61
N GLN A 21 18.88 -2.03 20.68
CA GLN A 21 20.32 -2.10 20.98
C GLN A 21 20.94 -0.74 21.31
N THR A 22 20.60 0.33 20.58
CA THR A 22 21.15 1.66 20.85
C THR A 22 20.75 2.19 22.23
N ASN A 23 19.51 1.93 22.67
CA ASN A 23 19.03 2.34 23.99
C ASN A 23 19.71 1.62 25.15
N GLN A 24 20.14 0.36 24.98
CA GLN A 24 20.86 -0.35 26.04
C GLN A 24 22.25 0.24 26.29
N LYS A 25 22.93 0.75 25.25
CA LYS A 25 24.26 1.35 25.38
C LYS A 25 24.24 2.69 26.12
N ILE A 26 23.12 3.43 26.04
CA ILE A 26 22.93 4.72 26.73
C ILE A 26 22.66 4.53 28.23
N GLN A 27 22.07 3.41 28.64
CA GLN A 27 21.77 3.11 30.05
C GLN A 27 23.03 2.75 30.88
N LEU A 28 24.14 2.36 30.26
CA LEU A 28 25.39 2.05 30.98
C LEU A 28 26.19 3.28 31.44
N LYS A 29 25.74 4.51 31.14
CA LYS A 29 26.44 5.75 31.52
C LYS A 29 25.60 6.69 32.39
N ARG A 30 24.64 6.17 33.16
CA ARG A 30 23.96 6.94 34.23
C ARG A 30 24.56 6.59 35.59
N PRO A 31 25.15 7.56 36.32
CA PRO A 31 25.51 7.35 37.71
C PRO A 31 24.24 7.06 38.52
N THR A 32 24.34 6.01 39.33
CA THR A 32 23.32 5.51 40.25
C THR A 32 22.96 6.58 41.27
N SER A 33 21.86 7.30 41.02
CA SER A 33 21.16 8.04 42.07
C SER A 33 20.12 7.09 42.69
N THR A 34 20.50 6.45 43.80
CA THR A 34 19.58 5.77 44.70
C THR A 34 18.60 6.78 45.28
N ASN A 35 17.33 6.67 44.91
CA ASN A 35 16.23 6.94 45.83
C ASN A 35 14.99 6.13 45.44
N ASN A 36 14.67 5.21 46.34
CA ASN A 36 13.45 4.44 46.42
C ASN A 36 12.24 5.37 46.50
N THR A 37 11.13 5.06 45.82
CA THR A 37 9.76 5.24 46.35
C THR A 37 8.75 4.53 45.44
N GLN A 38 8.23 3.43 45.98
CA GLN A 38 6.84 2.95 45.94
C GLN A 38 6.18 2.64 44.59
N GLN A 39 6.16 1.34 44.32
CA GLN A 39 5.12 0.64 43.57
C GLN A 39 3.74 0.92 44.15
N SER A 40 2.88 1.59 43.38
CA SER A 40 1.44 1.65 43.61
C SER A 40 0.74 0.74 42.62
N ASN A 41 0.15 -0.34 43.15
CA ASN A 41 -0.76 -1.28 42.51
C ASN A 41 -1.86 -0.57 41.69
N GLN A 42 -1.95 -0.89 40.39
CA GLN A 42 -3.18 -0.67 39.62
C GLN A 42 -3.68 -1.99 39.03
N LYS A 43 -4.60 -2.60 39.78
CA LYS A 43 -5.47 -3.71 39.42
C LYS A 43 -6.56 -3.18 38.48
N ILE A 44 -6.33 -3.26 37.17
CA ILE A 44 -7.35 -2.92 36.17
C ILE A 44 -8.18 -4.16 35.87
N GLN A 45 -9.48 -4.04 36.16
CA GLN A 45 -10.49 -5.06 36.09
C GLN A 45 -10.88 -5.39 34.64
N LEU A 46 -10.97 -6.69 34.37
CA LEU A 46 -11.44 -7.29 33.12
C LEU A 46 -12.96 -7.07 32.98
N LYS A 47 -13.38 -6.11 32.15
CA LYS A 47 -14.80 -5.89 31.84
C LYS A 47 -15.19 -6.69 30.59
N ARG A 48 -15.81 -7.85 30.80
CA ARG A 48 -16.60 -8.57 29.77
C ARG A 48 -17.89 -7.80 29.47
N PRO A 49 -18.27 -7.64 28.20
CA PRO A 49 -19.67 -7.46 27.83
C PRO A 49 -20.17 -8.60 26.91
N ASN A 50 -21.01 -9.42 27.52
CA ASN A 50 -22.30 -9.97 27.08
C ASN A 50 -22.58 -10.19 25.59
N SER A 51 -22.91 -11.46 25.34
CA SER A 51 -23.69 -12.01 24.25
C SER A 51 -25.00 -11.28 23.99
N THR A 52 -25.27 -10.94 22.72
CA THR A 52 -26.62 -10.60 22.25
C THR A 52 -26.95 -11.44 21.02
N THR A 53 -27.65 -12.53 21.30
CA THR A 53 -28.85 -13.02 20.62
C THR A 53 -28.89 -13.01 19.09
N ASN A 54 -28.61 -14.20 18.53
CA ASN A 54 -29.06 -14.62 17.22
C ASN A 54 -30.60 -14.52 17.12
N THR A 55 -31.09 -13.66 16.24
CA THR A 55 -32.45 -13.76 15.70
C THR A 55 -32.34 -14.44 14.34
N GLN A 56 -32.56 -15.76 14.32
CA GLN A 56 -32.80 -16.51 13.10
C GLN A 56 -34.16 -16.10 12.55
N ASN A 57 -34.17 -15.11 11.65
CA ASN A 57 -35.34 -14.84 10.82
C ASN A 57 -35.26 -15.80 9.63
N VAL A 58 -35.92 -16.95 9.76
CA VAL A 58 -36.18 -17.90 8.68
C VAL A 58 -37.07 -17.18 7.68
N LYS A 59 -36.46 -16.63 6.62
CA LYS A 59 -37.17 -16.03 5.51
C LYS A 59 -37.03 -16.94 4.31
N ASP A 60 -38.18 -17.33 3.77
CA ASP A 60 -38.35 -18.36 2.75
C ASP A 60 -37.37 -18.20 1.56
N PRO A 61 -36.64 -19.26 1.16
CA PRO A 61 -35.56 -19.19 0.17
C PRO A 61 -36.01 -19.05 -1.30
N ALA A 62 -37.31 -18.84 -1.57
CA ALA A 62 -37.86 -18.99 -2.91
C ALA A 62 -38.01 -17.69 -3.74
N GLU A 63 -38.10 -16.50 -3.14
CA GLU A 63 -38.46 -15.28 -3.90
C GLU A 63 -37.33 -14.27 -4.19
N ASP A 64 -36.16 -14.35 -3.52
CA ASP A 64 -35.11 -13.33 -3.66
C ASP A 64 -34.13 -13.51 -4.85
N ASN A 65 -34.31 -14.56 -5.64
CA ASN A 65 -33.39 -14.89 -6.75
C ASN A 65 -33.65 -14.12 -8.05
N LEU A 66 -34.79 -13.42 -8.19
CA LEU A 66 -35.13 -12.72 -9.43
C LEU A 66 -34.73 -11.23 -9.43
N PHE A 67 -34.72 -10.57 -8.26
CA PHE A 67 -34.37 -9.14 -8.15
C PHE A 67 -32.86 -8.86 -8.06
N THR A 68 -32.07 -9.81 -7.58
CA THR A 68 -30.60 -9.67 -7.51
C THR A 68 -29.92 -9.82 -8.87
N LYS A 69 -30.55 -10.48 -9.85
CA LYS A 69 -30.03 -10.60 -11.22
C LYS A 69 -30.13 -9.30 -12.03
N LYS A 70 -31.14 -8.44 -11.80
CA LYS A 70 -31.31 -7.19 -12.57
C LYS A 70 -30.41 -6.03 -12.10
N LYS A 71 -30.05 -5.94 -10.81
CA LYS A 71 -29.17 -4.86 -10.31
C LYS A 71 -27.68 -5.04 -10.62
N LYS A 72 -27.21 -6.26 -10.93
CA LYS A 72 -25.80 -6.50 -11.32
C LYS A 72 -25.43 -5.98 -12.71
N LYS A 73 -26.40 -5.57 -13.55
CA LYS A 73 -26.16 -5.20 -14.95
C LYS A 73 -25.74 -3.73 -15.16
N ARG A 74 -25.87 -2.84 -14.16
CA ARG A 74 -25.66 -1.38 -14.31
C ARG A 74 -24.27 -0.85 -13.91
N ARG A 75 -23.32 -1.70 -13.50
CA ARG A 75 -21.94 -1.28 -13.18
C ARG A 75 -20.88 -1.72 -14.18
N ARG A 76 -21.26 -1.93 -15.45
CA ARG A 76 -20.29 -1.85 -16.55
C ARG A 76 -19.95 -0.37 -16.78
N LYS A 77 -19.29 0.27 -15.80
CA LYS A 77 -18.60 1.55 -16.01
C LYS A 77 -17.73 1.32 -17.24
N LYS A 78 -17.97 2.06 -18.32
CA LYS A 78 -17.09 2.09 -19.49
C LYS A 78 -15.68 2.28 -18.95
N LEU A 79 -14.87 1.22 -19.00
CA LEU A 79 -13.47 1.28 -18.66
C LEU A 79 -12.85 2.15 -19.74
N LYS A 80 -12.76 3.46 -19.48
CA LYS A 80 -11.98 4.34 -20.35
C LYS A 80 -10.57 3.75 -20.38
N GLN A 81 -10.06 3.57 -21.59
CA GLN A 81 -8.67 3.20 -21.78
C GLN A 81 -7.84 4.32 -21.14
N LYS A 82 -7.18 3.98 -20.04
CA LYS A 82 -6.33 4.91 -19.30
C LYS A 82 -4.98 4.91 -19.99
N ASP A 83 -4.39 6.09 -20.15
CA ASP A 83 -3.07 6.20 -20.74
C ASP A 83 -2.01 5.72 -19.74
N VAL A 84 -1.08 4.91 -20.25
CA VAL A 84 -0.01 4.29 -19.45
C VAL A 84 0.98 5.33 -18.98
N TRP A 85 1.36 6.21 -19.89
CA TRP A 85 2.38 7.20 -19.66
C TRP A 85 1.93 8.22 -18.63
N THR A 86 0.65 8.61 -18.67
CA THR A 86 0.05 9.44 -17.61
C THR A 86 0.17 8.78 -16.23
N GLY A 87 -0.12 7.48 -16.10
CA GLY A 87 -0.01 6.77 -14.82
C GLY A 87 1.42 6.64 -14.31
N VAL A 88 2.37 6.39 -15.21
CA VAL A 88 3.81 6.33 -14.90
C VAL A 88 4.32 7.71 -14.51
N GLY A 89 3.97 8.75 -15.27
CA GLY A 89 4.33 10.13 -15.00
C GLY A 89 3.82 10.59 -13.63
N LEU A 90 2.57 10.27 -13.29
CA LEU A 90 2.05 10.57 -11.95
C LEU A 90 2.86 9.89 -10.84
N SER A 91 3.22 8.60 -11.01
CA SER A 91 4.06 7.89 -10.04
C SER A 91 5.50 8.41 -9.96
N LEU A 92 5.95 9.13 -11.00
CA LEU A 92 7.27 9.76 -11.06
C LEU A 92 7.31 11.17 -10.43
N VAL A 93 6.14 11.79 -10.23
CA VAL A 93 6.02 13.06 -9.50
C VAL A 93 5.67 12.80 -8.04
N VAL A 94 4.74 11.88 -7.79
CA VAL A 94 4.26 11.55 -6.44
C VAL A 94 4.20 10.04 -6.28
N ALA A 95 4.95 9.52 -5.31
CA ALA A 95 4.93 8.10 -4.97
C ALA A 95 3.50 7.63 -4.64
N GLY A 96 3.06 6.54 -5.26
CA GLY A 96 1.71 5.99 -5.11
C GLY A 96 0.61 6.66 -5.96
N ALA A 97 0.86 7.80 -6.61
CA ALA A 97 -0.18 8.51 -7.37
C ALA A 97 -0.65 7.75 -8.62
N GLY A 98 0.23 7.05 -9.33
CA GLY A 98 -0.14 6.19 -10.45
C GLY A 98 -1.03 5.02 -10.03
N HIS A 99 -0.96 4.55 -8.78
CA HIS A 99 -1.89 3.55 -8.26
C HIS A 99 -3.29 4.11 -7.97
N PHE A 100 -3.39 5.35 -7.48
CA PHE A 100 -4.69 6.04 -7.40
C PHE A 100 -5.29 6.21 -8.80
N TYR A 101 -4.46 6.60 -9.78
CA TYR A 101 -4.88 6.67 -11.18
C TYR A 101 -5.36 5.31 -11.70
N ALA A 102 -4.69 4.20 -11.37
CA ALA A 102 -5.14 2.85 -11.71
C ALA A 102 -6.39 2.37 -10.93
N GLY A 103 -6.87 3.13 -9.94
CA GLY A 103 -8.00 2.76 -9.06
C GLY A 103 -7.61 1.78 -7.95
N LYS A 104 -6.31 1.55 -7.71
CA LYS A 104 -5.78 0.67 -6.66
C LYS A 104 -5.42 1.49 -5.41
N ILE A 105 -6.43 2.02 -4.74
CA ILE A 105 -6.27 2.97 -3.61
C ILE A 105 -5.38 2.40 -2.51
N SER A 106 -5.62 1.16 -2.07
CA SER A 106 -4.85 0.55 -0.98
C SER A 106 -3.35 0.47 -1.27
N ARG A 107 -2.96 0.15 -2.51
CA ARG A 107 -1.54 0.14 -2.91
C ARG A 107 -0.98 1.56 -2.94
N GLY A 108 -1.71 2.52 -3.50
CA GLY A 108 -1.29 3.91 -3.52
C GLY A 108 -0.98 4.44 -2.12
N VAL A 109 -1.83 4.14 -1.14
CA VAL A 109 -1.64 4.53 0.27
C VAL A 109 -0.39 3.88 0.88
N ILE A 110 -0.16 2.59 0.64
CA ILE A 110 1.04 1.89 1.17
C ILE A 110 2.32 2.52 0.61
N TYR A 111 2.37 2.79 -0.69
CA TYR A 111 3.55 3.39 -1.31
C TYR A 111 3.75 4.84 -0.87
N PHE A 112 2.68 5.62 -0.79
CA PHE A 112 2.73 6.98 -0.29
C PHE A 112 3.27 7.03 1.15
N LEU A 113 2.66 6.31 2.08
CA LEU A 113 3.10 6.26 3.48
C LEU A 113 4.52 5.69 3.63
N GLY A 114 4.86 4.66 2.85
CA GLY A 114 6.20 4.07 2.90
C GLY A 114 7.28 5.04 2.45
N THR A 115 7.11 5.69 1.29
CA THR A 115 8.10 6.63 0.76
C THR A 115 8.22 7.88 1.64
N TYR A 116 7.09 8.56 1.93
CA TYR A 116 7.12 9.80 2.69
C TYR A 116 7.41 9.57 4.18
N GLY A 117 6.95 8.46 4.75
CA GLY A 117 7.24 8.10 6.14
C GLY A 117 8.72 7.80 6.37
N THR A 118 9.34 6.99 5.50
CA THR A 118 10.79 6.72 5.60
C THR A 118 11.63 7.97 5.35
N LEU A 119 11.21 8.82 4.40
CA LEU A 119 11.89 10.09 4.14
C LEU A 119 11.82 11.02 5.36
N ALA A 120 10.63 11.17 5.97
CA ALA A 120 10.45 12.02 7.15
C ALA A 120 11.29 11.56 8.34
N VAL A 121 11.35 10.24 8.58
CA VAL A 121 12.19 9.65 9.63
C VAL A 121 13.68 9.90 9.33
N GLY A 122 14.12 9.70 8.10
CA GLY A 122 15.51 9.95 7.68
C GLY A 122 15.93 11.41 7.85
N ILE A 123 15.08 12.36 7.43
CA ILE A 123 15.32 13.80 7.60
C ILE A 123 15.35 14.18 9.08
N SER A 124 14.43 13.64 9.89
CA SER A 124 14.41 13.91 11.33
C SER A 124 15.68 13.39 12.03
N ALA A 125 16.18 12.23 11.63
CA ALA A 125 17.44 11.68 12.15
C ALA A 125 18.63 12.56 11.75
N MET A 126 18.70 13.00 10.49
CA MET A 126 19.76 13.91 10.02
C MET A 126 19.71 15.28 10.73
N LEU A 127 18.52 15.86 10.90
CA LEU A 127 18.36 17.13 11.64
C LEU A 127 18.80 16.99 13.10
N SER A 128 18.48 15.87 13.74
CA SER A 128 18.92 15.58 15.11
C SER A 128 20.44 15.43 15.20
N ALA A 129 21.06 14.82 14.19
CA ALA A 129 22.51 14.67 14.10
C ALA A 129 23.24 16.01 13.88
N HIS A 130 22.54 17.01 13.33
CA HIS A 130 23.10 18.32 13.02
C HIS A 130 22.93 19.35 14.15
N GLN A 131 22.35 18.94 15.28
CA GLN A 131 22.13 19.82 16.41
C GLN A 131 23.45 20.07 17.15
N THR A 132 24.15 21.12 16.74
CA THR A 132 25.36 21.61 17.43
C THR A 132 24.98 22.17 18.78
N ARG A 133 25.70 21.78 19.83
CA ARG A 133 25.59 22.42 21.15
C ARG A 133 26.65 23.50 21.25
N ASP A 134 26.22 24.73 21.51
CA ASP A 134 27.15 25.78 21.89
C ASP A 134 27.49 25.57 23.37
N VAL A 135 28.77 25.30 23.66
CA VAL A 135 29.26 25.10 25.02
C VAL A 135 30.17 26.27 25.37
N ILE A 136 29.97 26.87 26.54
CA ILE A 136 30.84 27.93 27.04
C ILE A 136 31.94 27.27 27.86
N VAL A 137 33.18 27.35 27.38
CA VAL A 137 34.37 26.88 28.06
C VAL A 137 35.25 28.09 28.35
N ASP A 138 35.53 28.37 29.62
CA ASP A 138 36.34 29.51 30.08
C ASP A 138 35.89 30.88 29.55
N GLY A 139 34.57 31.09 29.47
CA GLY A 139 33.99 32.33 28.97
C GLY A 139 34.07 32.53 27.46
N LYS A 140 34.59 31.55 26.70
CA LYS A 140 34.55 31.54 25.23
C LYS A 140 33.49 30.56 24.74
N PHE A 141 32.73 30.99 23.73
CA PHE A 141 31.83 30.09 22.99
C PHE A 141 32.68 29.17 22.12
N VAL A 142 32.74 27.89 22.48
CA VAL A 142 33.37 26.86 21.67
C VAL A 142 32.26 25.99 21.10
N ARG A 143 32.22 25.88 19.78
CA ARG A 143 31.28 24.99 19.11
C ARG A 143 31.89 23.60 19.08
N GLU A 144 31.47 22.75 20.01
CA GLU A 144 31.93 21.37 20.09
C GLU A 144 31.08 20.52 19.14
N ILE A 145 31.73 19.88 18.16
CA ILE A 145 31.09 18.92 17.27
C ILE A 145 31.10 17.60 18.01
N ASP A 146 29.92 17.11 18.36
CA ASP A 146 29.77 15.87 19.10
C ASP A 146 29.98 14.69 18.12
N ASP A 147 31.22 14.17 18.06
CA ASP A 147 31.62 13.03 17.22
C ASP A 147 30.82 11.76 17.53
N THR A 148 30.08 11.73 18.64
CA THR A 148 29.19 10.61 19.00
C THR A 148 28.00 10.44 18.04
N ASN A 149 27.76 11.38 17.12
CA ASN A 149 26.66 11.35 16.16
C ASN A 149 26.94 10.61 14.84
N GLU A 150 28.16 10.10 14.61
CA GLU A 150 28.45 9.26 13.42
C GLU A 150 27.42 8.15 13.12
N PRO A 151 26.97 7.33 14.10
CA PRO A 151 25.98 6.30 13.82
C PRO A 151 24.63 6.88 13.36
N LEU A 152 24.27 8.10 13.77
CA LEU A 152 23.03 8.74 13.35
C LEU A 152 23.05 9.10 11.86
N TYR A 153 24.18 9.58 11.35
CA TYR A 153 24.35 9.87 9.91
C TYR A 153 24.25 8.60 9.07
N LEU A 154 24.88 7.50 9.52
CA LEU A 154 24.77 6.21 8.86
C LEU A 154 23.32 5.71 8.84
N VAL A 155 22.60 5.82 9.97
CA VAL A 155 21.18 5.47 10.05
C VAL A 155 20.34 6.32 9.10
N GLY A 156 20.54 7.64 9.09
CA GLY A 156 19.87 8.56 8.17
C GLY A 156 20.11 8.19 6.70
N ALA A 157 21.36 7.88 6.33
CA ALA A 157 21.72 7.45 4.98
C ALA A 157 21.05 6.13 4.59
N LEU A 158 20.97 5.16 5.51
CA LEU A 158 20.26 3.89 5.26
C LEU A 158 18.76 4.11 5.03
N PHE A 159 18.11 4.99 5.80
CA PHE A 159 16.71 5.37 5.57
C PHE A 159 16.52 6.05 4.22
N PHE A 160 17.44 6.93 3.82
CA PHE A 160 17.41 7.58 2.52
C PHE A 160 17.50 6.56 1.37
N VAL A 161 18.48 5.66 1.42
CA VAL A 161 18.64 4.59 0.41
C VAL A 161 17.39 3.69 0.38
N SER A 162 16.84 3.34 1.54
CA SER A 162 15.60 2.57 1.63
C SER A 162 14.42 3.29 0.97
N SER A 163 14.27 4.60 1.21
CA SER A 163 13.23 5.43 0.59
C SER A 163 13.35 5.47 -0.93
N VAL A 164 14.58 5.63 -1.46
CA VAL A 164 14.86 5.59 -2.91
C VAL A 164 14.51 4.24 -3.51
N LEU A 165 14.89 3.12 -2.88
CA LEU A 165 14.53 1.78 -3.35
C LEU A 165 13.02 1.56 -3.35
N PHE A 166 12.32 2.06 -2.32
CA PHE A 166 10.87 1.98 -2.23
C PHE A 166 10.19 2.77 -3.34
N TYR A 167 10.72 3.95 -3.65
CA TYR A 167 10.27 4.80 -4.74
C TYR A 167 10.44 4.13 -6.11
N VAL A 168 11.61 3.56 -6.40
CA VAL A 168 11.86 2.82 -7.64
C VAL A 168 10.91 1.62 -7.75
N GLY A 169 10.70 0.90 -6.64
CA GLY A 169 9.73 -0.20 -6.56
C GLY A 169 8.30 0.24 -6.87
N ASN A 170 7.86 1.41 -6.40
CA ASN A 170 6.56 1.99 -6.73
C ASN A 170 6.41 2.28 -8.23
N VAL A 171 7.43 2.88 -8.85
CA VAL A 171 7.41 3.18 -10.29
C VAL A 171 7.29 1.88 -11.10
N LEU A 172 8.05 0.84 -10.74
CA LEU A 172 8.00 -0.46 -11.40
C LEU A 172 6.66 -1.19 -11.20
N ASP A 173 6.09 -1.23 -9.98
CA ASP A 173 4.77 -1.86 -9.77
C ASP A 173 3.68 -1.08 -10.49
N THR A 174 3.78 0.25 -10.59
CA THR A 174 2.86 1.07 -11.38
C THR A 174 2.93 0.67 -12.86
N PHE A 175 4.14 0.59 -13.43
CA PHE A 175 4.33 0.20 -14.82
C PHE A 175 3.75 -1.19 -15.11
N LEU A 176 4.05 -2.18 -14.26
CA LEU A 176 3.51 -3.54 -14.39
C LEU A 176 1.98 -3.57 -14.24
N SER A 177 1.45 -2.84 -13.26
CA SER A 177 0.02 -2.74 -13.01
C SER A 177 -0.74 -2.17 -14.20
N VAL A 178 -0.22 -1.12 -14.83
CA VAL A 178 -0.88 -0.51 -15.98
C VAL A 178 -0.71 -1.37 -17.24
N LYS A 179 0.45 -2.01 -17.43
CA LYS A 179 0.65 -3.00 -18.50
C LYS A 179 -0.35 -4.15 -18.40
N GLU A 180 -0.59 -4.67 -17.20
CA GLU A 180 -1.58 -5.72 -16.98
C GLU A 180 -3.02 -5.25 -17.22
N TYR A 181 -3.34 -4.01 -16.81
CA TYR A 181 -4.63 -3.39 -17.11
C TYR A 181 -4.89 -3.30 -18.62
N ASN A 182 -3.91 -2.83 -19.40
CA ASN A 182 -4.04 -2.75 -20.85
C ASN A 182 -4.26 -4.12 -21.50
N ARG A 183 -3.52 -5.15 -21.08
CA ARG A 183 -3.76 -6.53 -21.55
C ARG A 183 -5.19 -7.01 -21.25
N ARG A 184 -5.77 -6.62 -20.11
CA ARG A 184 -7.17 -6.96 -19.76
C ARG A 184 -8.16 -6.24 -20.67
N VAL A 185 -7.95 -4.94 -20.93
CA VAL A 185 -8.80 -4.15 -21.84
C VAL A 185 -8.74 -4.73 -23.26
N GLU A 186 -7.56 -5.08 -23.75
CA GLU A 186 -7.36 -5.67 -25.08
C GLU A 186 -8.07 -7.02 -25.23
N ARG A 187 -8.02 -7.89 -24.21
CA ARG A 187 -8.79 -9.14 -24.18
C ARG A 187 -10.30 -8.86 -24.25
N ILE A 188 -10.80 -7.93 -23.44
CA ILE A 188 -12.23 -7.57 -23.46
C ILE A 188 -12.64 -7.03 -24.83
N ASN A 189 -11.84 -6.14 -25.43
CA ASN A 189 -12.14 -5.60 -26.76
C ASN A 189 -12.15 -6.71 -27.83
N ARG A 190 -11.21 -7.66 -27.78
CA ARG A 190 -11.22 -8.82 -28.70
C ARG A 190 -12.49 -9.66 -28.62
N TYR A 191 -13.07 -9.84 -27.43
CA TYR A 191 -14.30 -10.61 -27.27
C TYR A 191 -15.57 -9.77 -27.49
N ALA A 192 -15.55 -8.49 -27.12
CA ALA A 192 -16.68 -7.57 -27.31
C ALA A 192 -16.90 -7.24 -28.79
N PHE A 193 -15.83 -7.22 -29.57
CA PHE A 193 -15.84 -7.01 -31.02
C PHE A 193 -15.60 -8.30 -31.81
N LYS A 194 -15.98 -9.48 -31.30
CA LYS A 194 -16.19 -10.62 -32.21
C LYS A 194 -17.34 -10.20 -33.14
N PRO A 195 -17.06 -9.87 -34.41
CA PRO A 195 -18.02 -9.16 -35.23
C PRO A 195 -19.20 -10.11 -35.44
N LYS A 196 -20.40 -9.55 -35.35
CA LYS A 196 -21.65 -10.20 -35.79
C LYS A 196 -21.53 -10.85 -37.17
N LYS A 197 -20.48 -10.56 -37.97
CA LYS A 197 -20.11 -11.29 -39.19
C LYS A 197 -20.17 -12.81 -39.06
N GLN A 198 -19.73 -13.44 -37.95
CA GLN A 198 -19.89 -14.91 -37.84
C GLN A 198 -21.34 -15.34 -37.63
N ILE A 199 -22.16 -14.51 -36.96
CA ILE A 199 -23.61 -14.76 -36.80
C ILE A 199 -24.33 -14.51 -38.14
N TYR A 200 -23.97 -13.48 -38.88
CA TYR A 200 -24.52 -13.21 -40.22
C TYR A 200 -24.10 -14.28 -41.24
N LEU A 201 -22.85 -14.75 -41.21
CA LEU A 201 -22.39 -15.87 -42.07
C LEU A 201 -23.06 -17.20 -41.71
N ALA A 202 -23.35 -17.45 -40.43
CA ALA A 202 -24.14 -18.61 -40.01
C ALA A 202 -25.62 -18.48 -40.42
N MET A 203 -26.22 -17.29 -40.31
CA MET A 203 -27.58 -17.04 -40.79
C MET A 203 -27.71 -17.19 -42.31
N GLN A 204 -26.74 -16.69 -43.08
CA GLN A 204 -26.77 -16.77 -44.54
C GLN A 204 -26.61 -18.19 -45.08
N LYS A 205 -25.89 -19.08 -44.37
CA LYS A 205 -25.79 -20.49 -44.76
C LYS A 205 -27.08 -21.28 -44.48
N ASN A 206 -27.91 -20.87 -43.52
CA ASN A 206 -29.18 -21.55 -43.21
C ASN A 206 -30.35 -21.09 -44.11
N THR A 207 -30.35 -19.87 -44.64
CA THR A 207 -31.43 -19.43 -45.55
C THR A 207 -31.36 -20.08 -46.94
N VAL A 208 -30.19 -20.56 -47.38
CA VAL A 208 -30.05 -21.25 -48.67
C VAL A 208 -30.63 -22.68 -48.62
N PHE A 209 -30.74 -23.29 -47.45
CA PHE A 209 -31.22 -24.68 -47.32
C PHE A 209 -32.75 -24.82 -47.27
N VAL A 210 -33.50 -23.73 -47.02
CA VAL A 210 -34.98 -23.79 -46.91
C VAL A 210 -35.68 -23.62 -48.26
N GLY A 211 -34.97 -23.16 -49.30
CA GLY A 211 -35.55 -22.96 -50.65
C GLY A 211 -35.55 -24.17 -51.57
N ALA A 212 -34.93 -25.29 -51.20
CA ALA A 212 -34.69 -26.43 -52.10
C ALA A 212 -35.71 -27.58 -51.97
N THR A 213 -36.68 -27.51 -51.05
CA THR A 213 -37.61 -28.63 -50.77
C THR A 213 -39.02 -28.47 -51.36
N HIS A 214 -39.30 -27.42 -52.15
CA HIS A 214 -40.62 -27.17 -52.75
C HIS A 214 -40.66 -27.31 -54.28
N ARG A 215 -39.94 -28.29 -54.84
CA ARG A 215 -40.15 -28.78 -56.20
C ARG A 215 -40.17 -30.31 -56.22
N PHE A 216 -41.22 -30.90 -55.68
CA PHE A 216 -41.72 -32.22 -56.06
C PHE A 216 -43.24 -32.21 -55.87
#